data_AF-A0A5C6ZIJ0-F1
#
_entry.id   AF-A0A5C6ZIJ0-F1
#
_cell.length_a   1.000
_cell.length_b   1.000
_cell.length_c   1.000
_cell.angle_alpha   90.00
_cell.angle_beta   90.00
_cell.angle_gamma   90.00
#
_symmetry.space_group_name_H-M   'P 1'
#
loop_
_entity.id
_entity.type
_entity.pdbx_description
1 polymer ?
#
loop_
_entity_poly.entity_id
_entity_poly.type
_entity_poly.pdbx_seq_one_letter_code
_entity_poly.pdbx_strand_id
1 'polypeptide(L)' 'MEITILKPRNAINKAFLKIKPNRTEIESFKTNLIQLLDRTNDTESEEFHKNLVTGFLNKTN' A
#
# COMPACT_ATOMS: atom_id res chain seq x y z
N MET A 1 21.16 2.42 -10.10
CA MET A 1 20.04 1.46 -10.14
C MET A 1 19.29 1.68 -11.44
N GLU A 2 19.22 0.67 -12.30
CA GLU A 2 18.31 0.73 -13.45
C GLU A 2 16.89 0.37 -12.98
N ILE A 3 15.95 1.30 -13.13
CA ILE A 3 14.56 1.07 -12.76
C ILE A 3 13.85 0.41 -13.95
N THR A 4 13.44 -0.84 -13.78
CA THR A 4 12.65 -1.55 -14.79
C THR A 4 11.17 -1.22 -14.58
N ILE A 5 10.59 -0.43 -15.49
CA ILE A 5 9.16 -0.10 -15.44
C ILE A 5 8.35 -1.26 -16.01
N LEU A 6 7.65 -1.98 -15.13
CA LEU A 6 6.73 -3.04 -15.51
C LEU A 6 5.32 -2.47 -15.76
N LYS A 7 4.61 -3.01 -16.75
CA LYS A 7 3.17 -2.75 -16.90
C LYS A 7 2.42 -3.29 -15.68
N PRO A 8 1.33 -2.64 -15.21
CA PRO A 8 0.60 -3.08 -14.01
C PRO A 8 0.21 -4.56 -14.01
N ARG A 9 -0.25 -5.10 -15.15
CA ARG A 9 -0.61 -6.53 -15.27
C ARG A 9 0.59 -7.48 -15.11
N ASN A 10 1.80 -7.03 -15.45
CA ASN A 10 3.02 -7.84 -15.35
C ASN A 10 3.64 -7.76 -13.94
N ALA A 11 3.33 -6.71 -13.18
CA ALA A 11 3.80 -6.53 -11.81
C ALA A 11 2.99 -7.34 -10.78
N ILE A 12 1.77 -7.78 -11.15
CA ILE A 12 0.87 -8.53 -10.29
C ILE A 12 1.10 -10.04 -10.46
N ASN A 13 1.14 -10.79 -9.35
CA ASN A 13 1.21 -12.26 -9.40
C ASN A 13 -0.01 -12.84 -10.14
N LYS A 14 0.23 -13.82 -11.02
CA LYS A 14 -0.78 -14.46 -11.89
C LYS A 14 -2.02 -14.98 -11.14
N ALA A 15 -1.90 -15.38 -9.88
CA ALA A 15 -3.04 -15.82 -9.07
C ALA A 15 -4.07 -14.69 -8.87
N PHE A 16 -3.62 -13.46 -8.62
CA PHE A 16 -4.50 -12.30 -8.39
C PHE A 16 -5.18 -11.81 -9.65
N LEU A 17 -4.63 -12.08 -10.84
CA LEU A 17 -5.28 -11.75 -12.12
C LEU A 17 -6.59 -12.51 -12.35
N LYS A 18 -6.79 -13.63 -11.64
CA LYS A 18 -8.00 -14.46 -11.72
C LYS A 18 -9.06 -14.09 -10.69
N ILE A 19 -8.72 -13.25 -9.71
CA ILE A 19 -9.61 -12.85 -8.62
C ILE A 19 -10.27 -11.53 -9.02
N LYS A 20 -11.59 -11.47 -8.92
CA LYS A 20 -12.31 -10.22 -9.16
C LYS A 20 -12.02 -9.26 -8.00
N PRO A 21 -11.59 -8.02 -8.26
CA PRO A 21 -11.37 -7.06 -7.19
C PRO A 21 -12.69 -6.76 -6.45
N ASN A 22 -12.63 -6.74 -5.12
CA ASN A 22 -13.73 -6.32 -4.27
C ASN A 22 -13.69 -4.81 -4.09
N ARG A 23 -14.80 -4.13 -4.40
CA ARG A 23 -14.86 -2.66 -4.33
C ARG A 23 -14.60 -2.15 -2.91
N THR A 24 -15.11 -2.84 -1.91
CA THR A 24 -14.96 -2.45 -0.50
C THR A 24 -13.49 -2.53 -0.06
N GLU A 25 -12.77 -3.57 -0.48
CA GLU A 25 -11.34 -3.74 -0.20
C GLU A 25 -10.52 -2.63 -0.88
N ILE A 26 -10.86 -2.25 -2.12
CA ILE A 26 -10.19 -1.15 -2.82
C ILE A 26 -10.37 0.18 -2.08
N GLU A 27 -11.60 0.50 -1.65
CA GLU A 27 -11.85 1.77 -0.94
C GLU A 27 -11.19 1.78 0.44
N SER A 28 -11.16 0.64 1.14
CA SER A 28 -10.44 0.49 2.40
C SER A 28 -8.94 0.72 2.21
N PHE A 29 -8.32 0.04 1.24
CA PHE A 29 -6.92 0.22 0.86
C PHE A 29 -6.61 1.69 0.58
N LYS A 30 -7.44 2.34 -0.26
CA LYS A 30 -7.26 3.75 -0.64
C LYS A 30 -7.32 4.67 0.57
N THR A 31 -8.29 4.47 1.46
CA THR A 31 -8.45 5.27 2.67
C THR A 31 -7.24 5.13 3.60
N ASN A 32 -6.77 3.90 3.82
CA ASN A 32 -5.60 3.64 4.65
C ASN A 32 -4.31 4.22 4.03
N LEU A 33 -4.18 4.18 2.70
CA LEU A 33 -3.02 4.74 2.00
C LEU A 33 -2.98 6.26 2.11
N ILE A 34 -4.13 6.94 1.92
CA ILE A 34 -4.23 8.39 2.12
C ILE A 34 -3.83 8.74 3.55
N GLN A 35 -4.37 8.03 4.55
CA GLN A 35 -4.02 8.27 5.95
C GLN A 35 -2.52 8.07 6.24
N LEU A 36 -1.86 7.09 5.61
CA LEU A 36 -0.42 6.88 5.75
C LEU A 36 0.37 8.07 5.20
N LEU A 37 0.02 8.52 3.99
CA LEU A 37 0.69 9.63 3.31
C LEU A 37 0.47 10.96 4.04
N ASP A 38 -0.73 11.22 4.53
CA ASP A 38 -1.06 12.44 5.29
C ASP A 38 -0.28 12.55 6.61
N ARG A 39 0.13 11.41 7.18
CA ARG A 39 0.83 11.37 8.48
C ARG A 39 2.35 11.28 8.36
N THR A 40 2.86 10.87 7.20
CA THR A 40 4.30 10.74 6.96
C THR A 40 4.92 12.13 6.83
N ASN A 41 5.95 12.43 7.62
CA ASN A 41 6.68 13.69 7.55
C ASN A 41 8.15 13.49 7.98
N ASP A 42 9.00 14.47 7.74
CA ASP A 42 10.44 14.39 7.99
C ASP A 42 10.86 14.74 9.43
N THR A 43 9.91 15.20 10.26
CA THR A 43 10.17 15.63 11.64
C THR A 43 10.01 14.51 12.67
N GLU A 44 9.30 13.45 12.31
CA GLU A 44 9.00 12.32 13.20
C GLU A 44 10.11 11.27 13.24
N SER A 45 10.13 10.48 14.31
CA SER A 45 11.14 9.44 14.53
C SER A 45 11.02 8.25 13.56
N GLU A 46 12.11 7.51 13.36
CA GLU A 46 12.09 6.23 12.62
C GLU A 46 11.05 5.25 13.20
N GLU A 47 10.95 5.19 14.53
CA GLU A 47 10.01 4.30 15.22
C GLU A 47 8.55 4.71 14.97
N PHE A 48 8.27 6.02 14.94
CA PHE A 48 6.94 6.51 14.55
C PHE A 48 6.58 6.05 13.13
N HIS A 49 7.51 6.17 12.18
CA HIS A 49 7.30 5.72 10.81
C HIS A 49 7.12 4.19 10.70
N LYS A 50 7.85 3.38 11.47
CA LYS A 50 7.61 1.93 11.56
C LYS A 50 6.20 1.61 12.05
N ASN A 51 5.74 2.35 13.06
CA ASN A 51 4.38 2.18 13.59
C ASN A 51 3.30 2.61 12.59
N LEU A 52 3.54 3.67 11.81
CA LEU A 52 2.65 4.07 10.72
C LEU A 52 2.53 2.97 9.65
N VAL A 53 3.66 2.42 9.19
CA VAL A 53 3.68 1.35 8.19
C VAL A 53 3.01 0.08 8.75
N THR A 54 3.31 -0.29 9.99
CA THR A 54 2.67 -1.43 10.66
C THR A 54 1.16 -1.25 10.75
N GLY A 55 0.70 -0.05 11.12
CA GLY A 55 -0.73 0.29 11.17
C GLY A 55 -1.40 0.19 9.80
N PHE A 56 -0.74 0.67 8.74
CA PHE A 56 -1.24 0.54 7.37
C PHE A 56 -1.38 -0.94 6.96
N LEU A 57 -0.35 -1.75 7.18
CA LEU A 57 -0.35 -3.17 6.80
C LEU A 57 -1.42 -3.97 7.57
N ASN A 58 -1.59 -3.70 8.86
CA ASN A 58 -2.59 -4.40 9.68
C ASN A 58 -4.03 -4.03 9.32
N LYS A 59 -4.29 -2.80 8.88
CA LYS A 59 -5.64 -2.34 8.50
C LYS A 59 -6.05 -2.71 7.08
N THR A 60 -5.09 -3.16 6.27
CA THR A 60 -5.24 -3.41 4.84
C THR A 60 -5.24 -4.90 4.48
N ASN A 61 -4.95 -5.77 5.46
CA ASN A 61 -5.07 -7.22 5.35
C ASN A 61 -6.47 -7.74 5.68
#